data_AF-A0A8T2UIV4-F1
#
_entry.id   AF-A0A8T2UIV4-F1
#
_cell.length_a   1.000
_cell.length_b   1.000
_cell.length_c   1.000
_cell.angle_alpha   90.00
_cell.angle_beta   90.00
_cell.angle_gamma   90.00
#
_symmetry.space_group_name_H-M   'P 1'
#
loop_
_entity.id
_entity.type
_entity.pdbx_description
1 polymer ?
#
loop_
_entity_poly.entity_id
_entity_poly.type
_entity_poly.pdbx_seq_one_letter_code
_entity_poly.pdbx_strand_id
1 'polypeptide(L)'
;MLVTVTSRSRKEVVKGGIQLSENATVKDLKASIHKRTGNLYPERQRLSLPLVSGQTRPTVLDGDKRLCDVFPEGSDYIVILKDLGPRFVGLPEKRVIYPVQTYATIYWCFYYFKRIMETFFVRKFSHATSPLSFVFRNCCYYWSFAVFIAYFVNHPYYTHVGETQRYIGFGLGIICQLANFYYHIILKNLRDPKGQGGYQIPRGFLFNYITCANYTTEIYQGLGFNIATQTVAGYSFLVVVAYIMLDWAAFRCLVQKVVFFRRIERGRSTEGKGSVARKFSILYQFLRNRMQRDTRREG
;
A
#
# COMPACT_ATOMS: atom_id res chain seq x y z
N MET A 1 26.19 -14.36 39.78
CA MET A 1 26.49 -13.16 38.95
C MET A 1 25.31 -12.19 38.97
N LEU A 2 25.50 -10.91 39.35
CA LEU A 2 24.45 -9.88 39.32
C LEU A 2 24.55 -9.08 38.02
N VAL A 3 23.54 -9.18 37.14
CA VAL A 3 23.51 -8.50 35.84
C VAL A 3 22.60 -7.28 35.90
N THR A 4 23.14 -6.10 35.59
CA THR A 4 22.38 -4.85 35.52
C THR A 4 21.86 -4.62 34.11
N VAL A 5 20.53 -4.57 33.97
CA VAL A 5 19.86 -4.40 32.67
C VAL A 5 19.42 -2.95 32.50
N THR A 6 20.06 -2.25 31.55
CA THR A 6 19.82 -0.82 31.28
C THR A 6 19.20 -0.61 29.90
N SER A 7 18.50 0.51 29.73
CA SER A 7 18.05 1.01 28.43
C SER A 7 19.19 1.77 27.73
N ARG A 8 19.02 2.10 26.45
CA ARG A 8 19.93 3.00 25.70
C ARG A 8 20.12 4.37 26.38
N SER A 9 19.13 4.83 27.14
CA SER A 9 19.19 6.06 27.94
C SER A 9 19.81 5.86 29.33
N ARG A 10 20.50 4.73 29.57
CA ARG A 10 21.06 4.30 30.88
C ARG A 10 20.05 4.15 32.02
N LYS A 11 18.74 4.22 31.74
CA LYS A 11 17.69 3.94 32.71
C LYS A 11 17.64 2.44 33.02
N GLU A 12 17.63 2.06 34.29
CA GLU A 12 17.43 0.66 34.69
C GLU A 12 16.06 0.16 34.23
N VAL A 13 16.06 -0.92 33.45
CA VAL A 13 14.83 -1.59 33.00
C VAL A 13 14.29 -2.50 34.10
N VAL A 14 15.20 -3.06 34.91
CA VAL A 14 14.91 -3.95 36.01
C VAL A 14 15.62 -3.41 37.26
N LYS A 15 14.85 -2.84 38.20
CA LYS A 15 15.39 -2.24 39.43
C LYS A 15 16.12 -3.27 40.28
N GLY A 16 17.39 -3.04 40.60
CA GLY A 16 18.18 -3.94 41.45
C GLY A 16 18.77 -5.16 40.73
N GLY A 17 18.83 -5.13 39.39
CA GLY A 17 19.50 -6.16 38.58
C GLY A 17 18.83 -7.54 38.62
N ILE A 18 19.46 -8.52 37.97
CA ILE A 18 19.02 -9.92 37.95
C ILE A 18 20.18 -10.79 38.43
N GLN A 19 19.95 -11.56 39.49
CA GLN A 19 20.90 -12.58 39.94
C GLN A 19 20.74 -13.83 39.09
N LEU A 20 21.84 -14.27 38.49
CA LEU A 20 21.92 -15.49 37.68
C LEU A 20 23.07 -16.39 38.18
N SER A 21 22.92 -17.68 37.94
CA SER A 21 23.98 -18.68 38.08
C SER A 21 25.15 -18.37 37.13
N GLU A 22 26.36 -18.74 37.50
CA GLU A 22 27.58 -18.53 36.70
C GLU A 22 27.54 -19.30 35.37
N ASN A 23 26.80 -20.41 35.31
CA ASN A 23 26.63 -21.18 34.07
C ASN A 23 25.46 -20.72 33.19
N ALA A 24 24.78 -19.61 33.55
CA ALA A 24 23.59 -19.16 32.84
C ALA A 24 23.90 -18.63 31.43
N THR A 25 22.99 -18.91 30.50
CA THR A 25 23.06 -18.46 29.11
C THR A 25 22.33 -17.12 28.90
N VAL A 26 22.57 -16.49 27.75
CA VAL A 26 21.83 -15.29 27.34
C VAL A 26 20.32 -15.56 27.20
N LYS A 27 19.91 -16.79 26.86
CA LYS A 27 18.49 -17.21 26.87
C LYS A 27 17.89 -17.17 28.28
N ASP A 28 18.61 -17.63 29.29
CA ASP A 28 18.15 -17.65 30.69
C ASP A 28 18.01 -16.22 31.25
N LEU A 29 18.90 -15.32 30.85
CA LEU A 29 18.78 -13.89 31.14
C LEU A 29 17.52 -13.30 30.49
N LYS A 30 17.25 -13.60 29.21
CA LYS A 30 16.04 -13.13 28.52
C LYS A 30 14.75 -13.64 29.20
N ALA A 31 14.73 -14.90 29.63
CA ALA A 31 13.61 -15.50 30.35
C ALA A 31 13.40 -14.83 31.73
N SER A 32 14.49 -14.55 32.46
CA SER A 32 14.43 -13.89 33.76
C SER A 32 13.96 -12.44 33.68
N ILE A 33 14.34 -11.71 32.63
CA ILE A 33 13.81 -10.36 32.34
C ILE A 33 12.31 -10.43 32.07
N HIS A 34 11.85 -11.40 31.27
CA HIS A 34 10.42 -11.58 31.01
C HIS A 34 9.63 -11.85 32.30
N LYS A 35 10.15 -12.74 33.15
CA LYS A 35 9.53 -13.08 34.44
C LYS A 35 9.33 -11.86 35.35
N ARG A 36 10.26 -10.89 35.32
CA ARG A 36 10.17 -9.67 36.15
C ARG A 36 9.34 -8.54 35.53
N THR A 37 9.35 -8.37 34.21
CA THR A 37 8.68 -7.24 33.55
C THR A 37 7.29 -7.60 33.01
N GLY A 38 7.00 -8.88 32.78
CA GLY A 38 5.73 -9.39 32.23
C GLY A 38 5.51 -9.09 30.74
N ASN A 39 5.89 -7.90 30.28
CA ASN A 39 5.56 -7.38 28.94
C ASN A 39 6.69 -7.56 27.90
N LEU A 40 7.90 -7.93 28.34
CA LEU A 40 9.07 -8.13 27.49
C LEU A 40 9.30 -9.63 27.24
N TYR A 41 8.66 -10.21 26.23
CA TYR A 41 8.89 -11.60 25.86
C TYR A 41 10.35 -11.83 25.43
N PRO A 42 10.97 -13.00 25.71
CA PRO A 42 12.38 -13.27 25.38
C PRO A 42 12.75 -12.95 23.93
N GLU A 43 11.84 -13.21 22.99
CA GLU A 43 12.02 -12.94 21.57
C GLU A 43 12.03 -11.43 21.24
N ARG A 44 11.35 -10.59 22.02
CA ARG A 44 11.33 -9.14 21.81
C ARG A 44 12.60 -8.45 22.32
N GLN A 45 13.44 -9.17 23.06
CA GLN A 45 14.60 -8.61 23.74
C GLN A 45 15.85 -8.75 22.87
N ARG A 46 16.38 -7.62 22.41
CA ARG A 46 17.74 -7.54 21.88
C ARG A 46 18.68 -7.06 22.98
N LEU A 47 19.61 -7.92 23.38
CA LEU A 47 20.61 -7.63 24.39
C LEU A 47 21.94 -7.26 23.72
N SER A 48 22.64 -6.25 24.21
CA SER A 48 23.92 -5.81 23.65
C SER A 48 24.84 -5.29 24.76
N LEU A 49 26.15 -5.41 24.54
CA LEU A 49 27.16 -4.84 25.43
C LEU A 49 27.22 -3.31 25.29
N PRO A 50 27.63 -2.57 26.34
CA PRO A 50 27.91 -1.15 26.24
C PRO A 50 29.03 -0.87 25.21
N LEU A 51 28.99 0.30 24.57
CA LEU A 51 30.03 0.67 23.62
C LEU A 51 31.37 0.83 24.34
N VAL A 52 32.38 0.08 23.89
CA VAL A 52 33.78 0.26 24.28
C VAL A 52 34.38 1.39 23.45
N SER A 53 35.21 2.23 24.06
CA SER A 53 35.86 3.38 23.39
C SER A 53 36.59 2.93 22.13
N GLY A 54 36.14 3.40 20.95
CA GLY A 54 36.67 3.02 19.64
C GLY A 54 35.75 2.17 18.75
N GLN A 55 34.64 1.62 19.26
CA GLN A 55 33.65 0.90 18.45
C GLN A 55 32.49 1.81 18.01
N THR A 56 32.11 1.75 16.73
CA THR A 56 30.95 2.50 16.18
C THR A 56 29.60 1.78 16.37
N ARG A 57 29.61 0.47 16.70
CA ARG A 57 28.40 -0.34 16.87
C ARG A 57 28.51 -1.24 18.10
N PRO A 58 27.43 -1.38 18.90
CA PRO A 58 27.44 -2.27 20.06
C PRO A 58 27.37 -3.74 19.63
N THR A 59 28.15 -4.59 20.30
CA THR A 59 28.16 -6.05 20.10
C THR A 59 26.86 -6.66 20.61
N VAL A 60 26.14 -7.36 19.72
CA VAL A 60 24.87 -8.04 20.05
C VAL A 60 25.18 -9.40 20.67
N LEU A 61 24.52 -9.71 21.78
CA LEU A 61 24.66 -10.99 22.46
C LEU A 61 23.86 -12.07 21.73
N ASP A 62 24.52 -13.18 21.41
CA ASP A 62 23.87 -14.37 20.86
C ASP A 62 23.20 -15.17 21.99
N GLY A 63 22.06 -15.80 21.70
CA GLY A 63 21.24 -16.50 22.70
C GLY A 63 21.92 -17.72 23.33
N ASP A 64 22.78 -18.39 22.57
CA ASP A 64 23.39 -19.68 22.95
C ASP A 64 24.72 -19.54 23.70
N LYS A 65 25.28 -18.33 23.77
CA LYS A 65 26.54 -18.08 24.50
C LYS A 65 26.29 -18.00 26.00
N ARG A 66 27.25 -18.50 26.79
CA ARG A 66 27.25 -18.31 28.24
C ARG A 66 27.59 -16.86 28.56
N LEU A 67 27.02 -16.34 29.62
CA LEU A 67 27.28 -14.95 30.01
C LEU A 67 28.75 -14.74 30.38
N CYS A 68 29.37 -15.70 31.08
CA CYS A 68 30.79 -15.65 31.43
C CYS A 68 31.74 -15.58 30.22
N ASP A 69 31.39 -16.18 29.09
CA ASP A 69 32.22 -16.13 27.87
C ASP A 69 32.16 -14.78 27.15
N VAL A 70 31.18 -13.95 27.51
CA VAL A 70 30.89 -12.68 26.82
C VAL A 70 31.33 -11.46 27.63
N PHE A 71 31.44 -11.58 28.94
CA PHE A 71 31.98 -10.52 29.80
C PHE A 71 33.45 -10.78 30.10
N PRO A 72 34.35 -9.80 29.90
CA PRO A 72 35.72 -9.90 30.38
C PRO A 72 35.75 -10.11 31.90
N GLU A 73 36.68 -10.95 32.38
CA GLU A 73 36.89 -11.19 33.81
C GLU A 73 37.13 -9.86 34.54
N GLY A 74 36.34 -9.60 35.59
CA GLY A 74 36.42 -8.38 36.40
C GLY A 74 35.63 -7.16 35.88
N SER A 75 34.80 -7.32 34.85
CA SER A 75 33.91 -6.23 34.36
C SER A 75 32.56 -6.15 35.08
N ASP A 76 32.00 -4.94 35.17
CA ASP A 76 30.61 -4.76 35.59
C ASP A 76 29.67 -5.40 34.56
N TYR A 77 28.85 -6.35 35.00
CA TYR A 77 27.91 -7.11 34.17
C TYR A 77 26.72 -6.26 33.71
N ILE A 78 26.98 -5.29 32.83
CA ILE A 78 25.98 -4.35 32.31
C ILE A 78 25.53 -4.79 30.92
N VAL A 79 24.22 -4.93 30.73
CA VAL A 79 23.60 -5.24 29.44
C VAL A 79 22.64 -4.13 29.05
N ILE A 80 22.70 -3.71 27.77
CA ILE A 80 21.73 -2.80 27.17
C ILE A 80 20.61 -3.63 26.55
N LEU A 81 19.39 -3.46 27.05
CA LEU A 81 18.18 -4.04 26.49
C LEU A 81 17.51 -3.06 25.52
N LYS A 82 17.24 -3.56 24.31
CA LYS A 82 16.39 -2.89 23.32
C LYS A 82 15.17 -3.76 23.04
N ASP A 83 13.98 -3.20 23.26
CA ASP A 83 12.73 -3.81 22.82
C ASP A 83 12.63 -3.70 21.28
N LEU A 84 12.43 -4.85 20.64
CA LEU A 84 12.24 -4.98 19.19
C LEU A 84 10.78 -4.68 18.77
N GLY A 85 9.87 -4.49 19.72
CA GLY A 85 8.45 -4.24 19.48
C GLY A 85 7.65 -5.53 19.22
N PRO A 86 6.33 -5.40 18.97
CA PRO A 86 5.48 -6.54 18.67
C PRO A 86 5.98 -7.30 17.44
N ARG A 87 6.34 -8.59 17.61
CA ARG A 87 6.63 -9.48 16.49
C ARG A 87 5.30 -9.94 15.89
N PHE A 88 5.03 -9.55 14.65
CA PHE A 88 3.96 -10.19 13.87
C PHE A 88 4.44 -11.59 13.47
N VAL A 89 3.56 -12.59 13.65
CA VAL A 89 3.81 -14.03 13.51
C VAL A 89 4.64 -14.34 12.25
N GLY A 90 5.76 -15.04 12.42
CA GLY A 90 6.55 -15.64 11.33
C GLY A 90 7.67 -14.80 10.71
N LEU A 91 7.97 -13.60 11.21
CA LEU A 91 9.02 -12.74 10.62
C LEU A 91 10.35 -12.82 11.42
N PRO A 92 11.51 -13.12 10.77
CA PRO A 92 12.82 -13.31 11.38
C PRO A 92 13.41 -12.03 11.99
N GLU A 93 14.34 -12.25 12.92
CA GLU A 93 14.97 -11.27 13.82
C GLU A 93 15.85 -10.20 13.12
N LYS A 94 16.34 -10.49 11.91
CA LYS A 94 17.07 -9.55 11.05
C LYS A 94 16.19 -9.15 9.86
N ARG A 95 15.53 -8.00 9.95
CA ARG A 95 14.96 -7.34 8.77
C ARG A 95 15.95 -6.36 8.19
N VAL A 96 16.54 -6.72 7.05
CA VAL A 96 17.19 -5.74 6.18
C VAL A 96 16.08 -5.01 5.45
N ILE A 97 15.84 -3.76 5.82
CA ILE A 97 14.84 -2.93 5.15
C ILE A 97 15.49 -2.35 3.90
N TYR A 98 15.00 -2.76 2.73
CA TYR A 98 15.45 -2.20 1.46
C TYR A 98 14.77 -0.86 1.20
N PRO A 99 15.44 0.13 0.58
CA PRO A 99 14.84 1.44 0.35
C PRO A 99 13.57 1.39 -0.52
N VAL A 100 13.43 0.37 -1.37
CA VAL A 100 12.21 0.11 -2.16
C VAL A 100 10.98 -0.14 -1.30
N GLN A 101 11.12 -0.76 -0.13
CA GLN A 101 10.01 -1.02 0.79
C GLN A 101 9.49 0.29 1.40
N THR A 102 10.43 1.18 1.76
CA THR A 102 10.11 2.53 2.23
C THR A 102 9.39 3.33 1.14
N TYR A 103 9.93 3.34 -0.09
CA TYR A 103 9.29 4.05 -1.21
C TYR A 103 7.92 3.47 -1.57
N ALA A 104 7.77 2.14 -1.57
CA ALA A 104 6.49 1.49 -1.79
C ALA A 104 5.46 1.90 -0.73
N THR A 105 5.86 1.96 0.54
CA THR A 105 4.99 2.39 1.64
C THR A 105 4.57 3.85 1.48
N ILE A 106 5.52 4.75 1.22
CA ILE A 106 5.23 6.18 0.99
C ILE A 106 4.28 6.35 -0.19
N TYR A 107 4.56 5.66 -1.30
CA TYR A 107 3.74 5.69 -2.51
C TYR A 107 2.31 5.22 -2.24
N TRP A 108 2.16 4.11 -1.51
CA TRP A 108 0.85 3.55 -1.16
C TRP A 108 0.07 4.50 -0.26
N CYS A 109 0.71 5.07 0.77
CA CYS A 109 0.11 6.07 1.64
C CYS A 109 -0.35 7.30 0.84
N PHE A 110 0.50 7.82 -0.05
CA PHE A 110 0.17 8.96 -0.90
C PHE A 110 -1.00 8.67 -1.84
N TYR A 111 -1.07 7.46 -2.42
CA TYR A 111 -2.21 7.04 -3.24
C TYR A 111 -3.54 7.11 -2.48
N TYR A 112 -3.62 6.48 -1.30
CA TYR A 112 -4.86 6.49 -0.53
C TYR A 112 -5.15 7.87 0.04
N PHE A 113 -4.15 8.61 0.48
CA PHE A 113 -4.31 9.99 0.92
C PHE A 113 -4.94 10.85 -0.17
N LYS A 114 -4.37 10.85 -1.38
CA LYS A 114 -4.94 11.56 -2.54
C LYS A 114 -6.38 11.14 -2.80
N ARG A 115 -6.65 9.83 -2.79
CA ARG A 115 -7.98 9.28 -3.03
C ARG A 115 -9.00 9.73 -1.98
N ILE A 116 -8.61 9.82 -0.72
CA ILE A 116 -9.43 10.32 0.39
C ILE A 116 -9.70 11.81 0.18
N MET A 117 -8.66 12.60 -0.07
CA MET A 117 -8.78 14.04 -0.34
C MET A 117 -9.69 14.32 -1.54
N GLU A 118 -9.57 13.55 -2.61
CA GLU A 118 -10.46 13.67 -3.77
C GLU A 118 -11.92 13.35 -3.45
N THR A 119 -12.18 12.36 -2.59
CA THR A 119 -13.53 12.07 -2.12
C THR A 119 -14.15 13.26 -1.39
N PHE A 120 -13.38 13.90 -0.50
CA PHE A 120 -13.89 15.01 0.30
C PHE A 120 -14.02 16.32 -0.48
N PHE A 121 -13.03 16.67 -1.30
CA PHE A 121 -12.91 18.02 -1.87
C PHE A 121 -13.22 18.12 -3.37
N VAL A 122 -13.09 17.02 -4.11
CA VAL A 122 -13.21 17.04 -5.59
C VAL A 122 -14.48 16.36 -6.07
N ARG A 123 -14.82 15.20 -5.52
CA ARG A 123 -15.97 14.41 -5.97
C ARG A 123 -17.28 15.01 -5.49
N LYS A 124 -18.08 15.52 -6.43
CA LYS A 124 -19.50 15.84 -6.19
C LYS A 124 -20.35 14.61 -6.45
N PHE A 125 -20.87 13.91 -5.44
CA PHE A 125 -21.70 12.71 -5.66
C PHE A 125 -23.10 13.07 -6.20
N SER A 126 -23.65 12.24 -7.08
CA SER A 126 -24.98 12.44 -7.68
C SER A 126 -26.11 11.79 -6.87
N HIS A 127 -25.80 10.81 -6.02
CA HIS A 127 -26.76 10.22 -5.09
C HIS A 127 -26.45 10.70 -3.67
N ALA A 128 -27.50 11.06 -2.92
CA ALA A 128 -27.40 11.68 -1.60
C ALA A 128 -26.74 10.78 -0.54
N THR A 129 -26.87 9.46 -0.64
CA THR A 129 -26.22 8.51 0.28
C THR A 129 -25.93 7.18 -0.43
N SER A 130 -24.75 6.61 -0.16
CA SER A 130 -24.41 5.24 -0.58
C SER A 130 -24.87 4.27 0.52
N PRO A 131 -25.52 3.14 0.20
CA PRO A 131 -25.87 2.14 1.21
C PRO A 131 -24.62 1.64 1.98
N LEU A 132 -24.75 1.50 3.30
CA LEU A 132 -23.64 1.20 4.20
C LEU A 132 -22.91 -0.12 3.86
N SER A 133 -23.62 -1.10 3.31
CA SER A 133 -23.06 -2.38 2.83
C SER A 133 -22.00 -2.21 1.74
N PHE A 134 -22.14 -1.20 0.87
CA PHE A 134 -21.12 -0.88 -0.13
C PHE A 134 -19.86 -0.29 0.49
N VAL A 135 -20.00 0.46 1.59
CA VAL A 135 -18.85 1.01 2.33
C VAL A 135 -18.07 -0.14 2.98
N PHE A 136 -18.75 -1.05 3.69
CA PHE A 136 -18.10 -2.21 4.31
C PHE A 136 -17.39 -3.10 3.27
N ARG A 137 -18.05 -3.43 2.16
CA ARG A 137 -17.42 -4.22 1.09
C ARG A 137 -16.18 -3.54 0.51
N ASN A 138 -16.24 -2.23 0.29
CA ASN A 138 -15.09 -1.46 -0.17
C ASN A 138 -13.97 -1.46 0.88
N CYS A 139 -14.28 -1.23 2.15
CA CYS A 139 -13.30 -1.26 3.23
C CYS A 139 -12.62 -2.62 3.31
N CYS A 140 -13.37 -3.72 3.44
CA CYS A 140 -12.80 -5.06 3.47
C CYS A 140 -11.90 -5.32 2.25
N TYR A 141 -12.35 -4.96 1.05
CA TYR A 141 -11.56 -5.06 -0.17
C TYR A 141 -10.22 -4.31 -0.07
N TYR A 142 -10.23 -3.01 0.26
CA TYR A 142 -9.00 -2.22 0.31
C TYR A 142 -8.06 -2.67 1.44
N TRP A 143 -8.60 -2.99 2.61
CA TRP A 143 -7.81 -3.44 3.75
C TRP A 143 -7.17 -4.82 3.51
N SER A 144 -7.91 -5.78 2.95
CA SER A 144 -7.37 -7.11 2.62
C SER A 144 -6.24 -7.01 1.60
N PHE A 145 -6.42 -6.25 0.52
CA PHE A 145 -5.35 -6.05 -0.47
C PHE A 145 -4.16 -5.26 0.07
N ALA A 146 -4.40 -4.27 0.94
CA ALA A 146 -3.32 -3.53 1.60
C ALA A 146 -2.46 -4.45 2.47
N VAL A 147 -3.08 -5.30 3.29
CA VAL A 147 -2.36 -6.29 4.12
C VAL A 147 -1.63 -7.30 3.24
N PHE A 148 -2.27 -7.80 2.18
CA PHE A 148 -1.68 -8.77 1.26
C PHE A 148 -0.43 -8.22 0.57
N ILE A 149 -0.50 -6.99 0.03
CA ILE A 149 0.65 -6.34 -0.61
C ILE A 149 1.73 -6.00 0.41
N ALA A 150 1.34 -5.48 1.58
CA ALA A 150 2.29 -5.15 2.64
C ALA A 150 3.05 -6.39 3.12
N TYR A 151 2.39 -7.55 3.22
CA TYR A 151 3.05 -8.81 3.58
C TYR A 151 4.13 -9.19 2.56
N PHE A 152 3.81 -9.21 1.26
CA PHE A 152 4.77 -9.59 0.23
C PHE A 152 5.93 -8.60 0.07
N VAL A 153 5.65 -7.30 0.12
CA VAL A 153 6.69 -6.27 -0.01
C VAL A 153 7.63 -6.26 1.20
N ASN A 154 7.11 -6.51 2.41
CA ASN A 154 7.91 -6.53 3.64
C ASN A 154 8.39 -7.93 4.03
N HIS A 155 8.19 -8.92 3.15
CA HIS A 155 8.61 -10.29 3.42
C HIS A 155 10.14 -10.38 3.47
N PRO A 156 10.74 -11.22 4.34
CA PRO A 156 12.20 -11.32 4.48
C PRO A 156 12.89 -11.82 3.21
N TYR A 157 12.19 -12.64 2.44
CA TYR A 157 12.67 -13.21 1.18
C TYR A 157 12.28 -12.35 -0.04
N TYR A 158 11.87 -11.10 0.18
CA TYR A 158 11.54 -10.19 -0.91
C TYR A 158 12.81 -9.79 -1.68
N THR A 159 12.83 -10.15 -2.96
CA THR A 159 13.88 -9.75 -3.91
C THR A 159 13.52 -8.42 -4.54
N HIS A 160 14.32 -7.39 -4.29
CA HIS A 160 14.10 -6.06 -4.86
C HIS A 160 14.53 -5.99 -6.31
N VAL A 161 13.85 -5.13 -7.08
CA VAL A 161 14.24 -4.81 -8.46
C VAL A 161 15.46 -3.87 -8.49
N GLY A 162 16.12 -3.79 -9.64
CA GLY A 162 17.23 -2.86 -9.87
C GLY A 162 16.84 -1.40 -9.64
N GLU A 163 17.81 -0.57 -9.26
CA GLU A 163 17.58 0.81 -8.86
C GLU A 163 16.91 1.66 -9.95
N THR A 164 17.39 1.56 -11.19
CA THR A 164 16.81 2.27 -12.35
C THR A 164 15.35 1.88 -12.59
N GLN A 165 15.05 0.58 -12.57
CA GLN A 165 13.69 0.07 -12.77
C GLN A 165 12.74 0.58 -11.69
N ARG A 166 13.18 0.60 -10.44
CA ARG A 166 12.39 1.11 -9.31
C ARG A 166 12.00 2.58 -9.51
N TYR A 167 12.94 3.44 -9.86
CA TYR A 167 12.66 4.87 -10.06
C TYR A 167 11.77 5.11 -11.27
N ILE A 168 11.97 4.38 -12.37
CA ILE A 168 11.09 4.45 -13.54
C ILE A 168 9.66 4.04 -13.16
N GLY A 169 9.50 2.90 -12.46
CA GLY A 169 8.18 2.40 -12.06
C GLY A 169 7.44 3.38 -11.15
N PHE A 170 8.09 3.88 -10.09
CA PHE A 170 7.48 4.88 -9.21
C PHE A 170 7.25 6.22 -9.91
N GLY A 171 8.17 6.67 -10.77
CA GLY A 171 8.03 7.91 -11.55
C GLY A 171 6.81 7.86 -12.47
N LEU A 172 6.68 6.79 -13.26
CA LEU A 172 5.48 6.55 -14.08
C LEU A 172 4.21 6.48 -13.24
N GLY A 173 4.29 5.81 -12.09
CA GLY A 173 3.20 5.73 -11.12
C GLY A 173 2.75 7.11 -10.61
N ILE A 174 3.67 7.99 -10.22
CA ILE A 174 3.35 9.34 -9.73
C ILE A 174 2.77 10.21 -10.84
N ILE A 175 3.34 10.16 -12.05
CA ILE A 175 2.80 10.89 -13.21
C ILE A 175 1.35 10.47 -13.49
N CYS A 176 1.07 9.17 -13.48
CA CYS A 176 -0.29 8.65 -13.68
C CYS A 176 -1.25 9.08 -12.56
N GLN A 177 -0.75 9.17 -11.33
CA GLN A 177 -1.54 9.60 -10.17
C GLN A 177 -1.93 11.08 -10.22
N LEU A 178 -0.99 11.94 -10.63
CA LEU A 178 -1.25 13.36 -10.89
C LEU A 178 -2.21 13.54 -12.07
N ALA A 179 -2.03 12.77 -13.14
CA ALA A 179 -2.95 12.77 -14.28
C ALA A 179 -4.37 12.33 -13.87
N ASN A 180 -4.49 11.29 -13.03
CA ASN A 180 -5.78 10.85 -12.48
C ASN A 180 -6.47 11.98 -11.68
N PHE A 181 -5.72 12.73 -10.86
CA PHE A 181 -6.24 13.90 -10.15
C PHE A 181 -6.71 15.00 -11.10
N TYR A 182 -5.91 15.32 -12.11
CA TYR A 182 -6.29 16.28 -13.15
C TYR A 182 -7.60 15.90 -13.85
N TYR A 183 -7.79 14.62 -14.20
CA TYR A 183 -9.04 14.16 -14.80
C TYR A 183 -10.23 14.22 -13.83
N HIS A 184 -10.02 13.98 -12.54
CA HIS A 184 -11.09 14.17 -11.55
C HIS A 184 -11.52 15.63 -11.41
N ILE A 185 -10.59 16.60 -11.54
CA ILE A 185 -10.93 18.03 -11.59
C ILE A 185 -11.78 18.34 -12.84
N ILE A 186 -11.40 17.83 -14.02
CA ILE A 186 -12.20 17.99 -15.24
C ILE A 186 -13.61 17.44 -15.02
N LEU A 187 -13.73 16.22 -14.47
CA LEU A 187 -15.02 15.59 -14.21
C LEU A 187 -15.88 16.34 -13.19
N LYS A 188 -15.25 16.98 -12.18
CA LYS A 188 -15.95 17.85 -11.22
C LYS A 188 -16.53 19.08 -11.91
N ASN A 189 -15.77 19.73 -12.79
CA ASN A 189 -16.17 20.98 -13.46
C ASN A 189 -17.31 20.78 -14.47
N LEU A 190 -17.53 19.55 -14.93
CA LEU A 190 -18.67 19.19 -15.79
C LEU A 190 -20.00 19.07 -15.04
N ARG A 191 -19.97 19.03 -13.70
CA ARG A 191 -21.17 18.91 -12.87
C ARG A 191 -21.60 20.29 -12.38
N ASP A 192 -22.75 20.74 -12.88
CA ASP A 192 -23.38 22.00 -12.47
C ASP A 192 -23.59 21.99 -10.93
N PRO A 193 -23.15 23.04 -10.21
CA PRO A 193 -23.38 23.17 -8.76
C PRO A 193 -24.86 23.10 -8.36
N LYS A 194 -25.78 23.54 -9.23
CA LYS A 194 -27.23 23.59 -8.99
C LYS A 194 -27.96 22.30 -9.39
N GLY A 195 -27.24 21.30 -9.92
CA GLY A 195 -27.84 20.08 -10.47
C GLY A 195 -28.62 20.30 -11.78
N GLN A 196 -28.66 21.53 -12.29
CA GLN A 196 -29.38 21.92 -13.50
C GLN A 196 -28.48 21.78 -14.73
N GLY A 197 -28.04 20.55 -15.01
CA GLY A 197 -27.16 20.30 -16.14
C GLY A 197 -27.24 18.86 -16.57
N GLY A 198 -27.82 18.60 -17.74
CA GLY A 198 -27.80 17.26 -18.34
C GLY A 198 -26.37 16.76 -18.56
N TYR A 199 -26.22 15.44 -18.69
CA TYR A 199 -24.91 14.76 -18.82
C TYR A 199 -24.00 15.42 -19.88
N GLN A 200 -22.81 15.89 -19.48
CA GLN A 200 -21.83 16.51 -20.37
C GLN A 200 -20.68 15.56 -20.72
N ILE A 201 -20.18 15.65 -21.96
CA ILE A 201 -19.08 14.83 -22.45
C ILE A 201 -17.75 15.48 -22.03
N PRO A 202 -16.89 14.77 -21.26
CA PRO A 202 -15.59 15.30 -20.86
C PRO A 202 -14.69 15.54 -22.07
N ARG A 203 -13.98 16.67 -22.06
CA ARG A 203 -12.96 17.07 -23.04
C ARG A 203 -11.69 17.47 -22.31
N GLY A 204 -10.54 17.27 -22.96
CA GLY A 204 -9.23 17.63 -22.42
C GLY A 204 -8.23 16.48 -22.44
N PHE A 205 -7.07 16.73 -23.05
CA PHE A 205 -5.95 15.81 -23.19
C PHE A 205 -6.38 14.37 -23.51
N LEU A 206 -6.24 13.42 -22.59
CA LEU A 206 -6.52 12.01 -22.83
C LEU A 206 -8.03 11.71 -23.01
N PHE A 207 -8.93 12.55 -22.49
CA PHE A 207 -10.37 12.45 -22.81
C PHE A 207 -10.69 12.67 -24.29
N ASN A 208 -9.76 13.25 -25.07
CA ASN A 208 -9.90 13.41 -26.51
C ASN A 208 -9.68 12.09 -27.28
N TYR A 209 -9.11 11.07 -26.63
CA TYR A 209 -8.83 9.77 -27.25
C TYR A 209 -9.63 8.64 -26.59
N ILE A 210 -9.77 8.67 -25.26
CA ILE A 210 -10.42 7.61 -24.49
C ILE A 210 -11.58 8.14 -23.64
N THR A 211 -12.60 7.31 -23.50
CA THR A 211 -13.85 7.67 -22.79
C THR A 211 -13.64 7.81 -21.29
N CYS A 212 -12.79 6.97 -20.70
CA CYS A 212 -12.55 6.92 -19.25
C CYS A 212 -11.07 7.11 -18.94
N ALA A 213 -10.58 8.34 -19.16
CA ALA A 213 -9.18 8.70 -18.93
C ALA A 213 -8.74 8.50 -17.47
N ASN A 214 -9.61 8.79 -16.51
CA ASN A 214 -9.37 8.58 -15.09
C ASN A 214 -9.13 7.09 -14.75
N TYR A 215 -9.97 6.17 -15.24
CA TYR A 215 -9.79 4.74 -14.99
C TYR A 215 -8.51 4.20 -15.65
N THR A 216 -8.22 4.69 -16.84
CA THR A 216 -7.01 4.29 -17.58
C THR A 216 -5.75 4.68 -16.81
N THR A 217 -5.67 5.93 -16.33
CA THR A 217 -4.50 6.33 -15.53
C THR A 217 -4.43 5.66 -14.16
N GLU A 218 -5.55 5.23 -13.58
CA GLU A 218 -5.51 4.44 -12.36
C GLU A 218 -4.95 3.03 -12.57
N ILE A 219 -5.26 2.39 -13.71
CA ILE A 219 -4.64 1.11 -14.11
C ILE A 219 -3.14 1.30 -14.36
N TYR A 220 -2.74 2.31 -15.13
CA TYR A 220 -1.32 2.59 -15.40
C TYR A 220 -0.54 2.97 -14.13
N GLN A 221 -1.19 3.66 -13.20
CA GLN A 221 -0.63 3.93 -11.89
C GLN A 221 -0.30 2.61 -11.15
N GLY A 222 -1.25 1.67 -11.11
CA GLY A 222 -1.03 0.34 -10.52
C GLY A 222 0.05 -0.46 -11.26
N LEU A 223 0.16 -0.30 -12.58
CA LEU A 223 1.23 -0.90 -13.37
C LEU A 223 2.60 -0.32 -12.98
N GLY A 224 2.73 0.99 -12.81
CA GLY A 224 3.96 1.64 -12.36
C GLY A 224 4.43 1.12 -10.99
N PHE A 225 3.50 0.98 -10.04
CA PHE A 225 3.80 0.36 -8.74
C PHE A 225 4.32 -1.08 -8.87
N ASN A 226 3.75 -1.86 -9.79
CA ASN A 226 4.17 -3.23 -10.03
C ASN A 226 5.51 -3.35 -10.77
N ILE A 227 5.83 -2.42 -11.67
CA ILE A 227 7.17 -2.32 -12.26
C ILE A 227 8.22 -2.07 -11.18
N ALA A 228 7.89 -1.25 -10.17
CA ALA A 228 8.81 -0.88 -9.10
C ALA A 228 8.94 -1.92 -7.97
N THR A 229 7.94 -2.80 -7.80
CA THR A 229 7.91 -3.76 -6.67
C THR A 229 7.95 -5.22 -7.11
N GLN A 230 7.50 -5.56 -8.31
CA GLN A 230 7.43 -6.93 -8.85
C GLN A 230 6.95 -8.00 -7.86
N THR A 231 5.87 -7.70 -7.14
CA THR A 231 5.24 -8.68 -6.24
C THR A 231 4.07 -9.37 -6.90
N VAL A 232 3.93 -10.69 -6.68
CA VAL A 232 2.76 -11.47 -7.13
C VAL A 232 1.47 -10.87 -6.58
N ALA A 233 1.49 -10.45 -5.31
CA ALA A 233 0.36 -9.77 -4.68
C ALA A 233 -0.02 -8.47 -5.41
N GLY A 234 0.97 -7.64 -5.78
CA GLY A 234 0.73 -6.42 -6.54
C GLY A 234 0.13 -6.68 -7.93
N TYR A 235 0.62 -7.69 -8.65
CA TYR A 235 0.10 -8.02 -9.98
C TYR A 235 -1.32 -8.60 -9.89
N SER A 236 -1.61 -9.44 -8.91
CA SER A 236 -2.98 -9.93 -8.68
C SER A 236 -3.95 -8.78 -8.39
N PHE A 237 -3.52 -7.80 -7.59
CA PHE A 237 -4.33 -6.62 -7.30
C PHE A 237 -4.57 -5.80 -8.57
N LEU A 238 -3.53 -5.60 -9.40
CA LEU A 238 -3.64 -4.90 -10.66
C LEU A 238 -4.65 -5.56 -11.60
N VAL A 239 -4.61 -6.89 -11.73
CA VAL A 239 -5.56 -7.64 -12.58
C VAL A 239 -6.99 -7.46 -12.10
N VAL A 240 -7.23 -7.59 -10.80
CA VAL A 240 -8.57 -7.43 -10.21
C VAL A 240 -9.07 -5.99 -10.39
N VAL A 241 -8.23 -5.00 -10.09
CA VAL A 241 -8.56 -3.57 -10.27
C VAL A 241 -8.83 -3.25 -11.74
N ALA A 242 -7.99 -3.72 -12.65
CA ALA A 242 -8.16 -3.52 -14.07
C ALA A 242 -9.48 -4.14 -14.56
N TYR A 243 -9.82 -5.35 -14.13
CA TYR A 243 -11.09 -5.99 -14.47
C TYR A 243 -12.29 -5.14 -14.03
N ILE A 244 -12.32 -4.70 -12.77
CA ILE A 244 -13.41 -3.88 -12.22
C ILE A 244 -13.50 -2.53 -12.95
N MET A 245 -12.37 -1.89 -13.23
CA MET A 245 -12.35 -0.59 -13.90
C MET A 245 -12.72 -0.68 -15.38
N LEU A 246 -12.32 -1.75 -16.07
CA LEU A 246 -12.70 -2.01 -17.45
C LEU A 246 -14.20 -2.28 -17.56
N ASP A 247 -14.77 -3.02 -16.60
CA ASP A 247 -16.21 -3.24 -16.47
C ASP A 247 -16.98 -1.91 -16.35
N TRP A 248 -16.54 -1.04 -15.44
CA TRP A 248 -17.14 0.28 -15.26
C TRP A 248 -16.92 1.22 -16.46
N ALA A 249 -15.75 1.15 -17.10
CA ALA A 249 -15.45 1.92 -18.30
C ALA A 249 -16.40 1.54 -19.44
N ALA A 250 -16.62 0.24 -19.63
CA ALA A 250 -17.57 -0.32 -20.60
C ALA A 250 -18.99 0.22 -20.36
N PHE A 251 -19.47 0.17 -19.12
CA PHE A 251 -20.79 0.70 -18.77
C PHE A 251 -20.91 2.21 -19.05
N ARG A 252 -19.93 3.01 -18.62
CA ARG A 252 -19.93 4.47 -18.86
C ARG A 252 -19.89 4.80 -20.35
N CYS A 253 -19.10 4.05 -21.11
CA CYS A 253 -18.99 4.18 -22.55
C CYS A 253 -20.34 3.96 -23.23
N LEU A 254 -21.07 2.93 -22.83
CA LEU A 254 -22.43 2.66 -23.31
C LEU A 254 -23.38 3.81 -22.99
N VAL A 255 -23.41 4.28 -21.74
CA VAL A 255 -24.27 5.40 -21.32
C VAL A 255 -23.98 6.66 -22.13
N GLN A 256 -22.69 6.99 -22.31
CA GLN A 256 -22.28 8.17 -23.08
C GLN A 256 -22.69 8.06 -24.56
N LYS A 257 -22.61 6.86 -25.14
CA LYS A 257 -23.07 6.59 -26.50
C LYS A 257 -24.59 6.81 -26.62
N VAL A 258 -25.39 6.24 -25.72
CA VAL A 258 -26.85 6.41 -25.71
C VAL A 258 -27.25 7.88 -25.57
N VAL A 259 -26.64 8.62 -24.64
CA VAL A 259 -26.91 10.05 -24.45
C VAL A 259 -26.55 10.85 -25.70
N PHE A 260 -25.44 10.52 -26.35
CA PHE A 260 -25.00 11.21 -27.56
C PHE A 260 -25.97 10.99 -28.74
N PHE A 261 -26.37 9.74 -29.02
CA PHE A 261 -27.34 9.46 -30.08
C PHE A 261 -28.70 10.11 -29.81
N ARG A 262 -29.20 10.08 -28.57
CA ARG A 262 -30.43 10.79 -28.20
C ARG A 262 -30.35 12.31 -28.39
N ARG A 263 -29.16 12.92 -28.29
CA ARG A 263 -28.98 14.36 -28.60
C ARG A 263 -29.02 14.65 -30.10
N ILE A 264 -28.49 13.74 -30.92
CA ILE A 264 -28.57 13.82 -32.38
C ILE A 264 -30.03 13.70 -32.83
N GLU A 265 -30.76 12.70 -32.32
CA GLU A 265 -32.18 12.49 -32.64
C GLU A 265 -33.04 13.71 -32.28
N ARG A 266 -32.73 14.39 -31.18
CA ARG A 266 -33.42 15.61 -30.74
C ARG A 266 -32.98 16.89 -31.48
N GLY A 267 -32.11 16.79 -32.48
CA GLY A 267 -31.58 17.94 -33.22
C GLY A 267 -30.70 18.89 -32.38
N ARG A 268 -30.26 18.47 -31.19
CA ARG A 268 -29.51 19.33 -30.23
C ARG A 268 -27.99 19.19 -30.34
N SER A 269 -27.47 18.45 -31.32
CA SER A 269 -26.01 18.28 -31.49
C SER A 269 -25.66 18.02 -32.95
N THR A 270 -24.84 18.91 -33.52
CA THR A 270 -24.29 18.85 -34.90
C THR A 270 -22.82 18.39 -34.92
N GLU A 271 -22.22 18.09 -33.76
CA GLU A 271 -20.78 17.88 -33.63
C GLU A 271 -20.32 16.51 -34.17
N GLY A 272 -19.46 16.56 -35.20
CA GLY A 272 -18.33 15.65 -35.40
C GLY A 272 -18.61 14.15 -35.32
N LYS A 273 -19.59 13.65 -36.09
CA LYS A 273 -19.93 12.21 -36.21
C LYS A 273 -18.69 11.29 -36.35
N GLY A 274 -17.62 11.75 -37.01
CA GLY A 274 -16.41 10.95 -37.26
C GLY A 274 -15.42 10.78 -36.09
N SER A 275 -15.19 11.83 -35.28
CA SER A 275 -14.21 11.78 -34.17
C SER A 275 -14.77 11.03 -32.96
N VAL A 276 -16.07 11.20 -32.69
CA VAL A 276 -16.79 10.51 -31.62
C VAL A 276 -16.98 9.02 -31.97
N ALA A 277 -17.26 8.68 -33.22
CA ALA A 277 -17.38 7.28 -33.66
C ALA A 277 -16.07 6.47 -33.48
N ARG A 278 -14.89 7.08 -33.69
CA ARG A 278 -13.60 6.42 -33.46
C ARG A 278 -13.35 6.10 -31.99
N LYS A 279 -13.74 6.98 -31.06
CA LYS A 279 -13.62 6.73 -29.61
C LYS A 279 -14.36 5.48 -29.14
N PHE A 280 -15.44 5.10 -29.82
CA PHE A 280 -16.29 3.98 -29.44
C PHE A 280 -15.91 2.64 -30.11
N SER A 281 -14.95 2.62 -31.05
CA SER A 281 -14.67 1.46 -31.90
C SER A 281 -13.90 0.33 -31.18
N ILE A 282 -12.87 0.66 -30.39
CA ILE A 282 -11.97 -0.36 -29.79
C ILE A 282 -12.65 -1.17 -28.68
N LEU A 283 -13.57 -0.55 -27.92
CA LEU A 283 -14.29 -1.22 -26.83
C LEU A 283 -15.56 -1.95 -27.31
N TYR A 284 -16.03 -1.67 -28.54
CA TYR A 284 -17.24 -2.26 -29.11
C TYR A 284 -17.14 -3.78 -29.27
N GLN A 285 -16.00 -4.31 -29.69
CA GLN A 285 -15.83 -5.76 -29.84
C GLN A 285 -15.90 -6.49 -28.50
N PHE A 286 -15.30 -5.93 -27.43
CA PHE A 286 -15.38 -6.50 -26.09
C PHE A 286 -16.81 -6.47 -25.51
N LEU A 287 -17.53 -5.36 -25.74
CA LEU A 287 -18.92 -5.16 -25.31
C LEU A 287 -19.93 -6.03 -26.07
N ARG A 288 -19.75 -6.22 -27.38
CA ARG A 288 -20.57 -7.14 -28.19
C ARG A 288 -20.53 -8.56 -27.62
N ASN A 289 -19.35 -9.01 -27.24
CA ASN A 289 -19.14 -10.33 -26.65
C ASN A 289 -19.69 -10.46 -25.22
N ARG A 290 -19.91 -9.33 -24.51
CA ARG A 290 -20.55 -9.34 -23.19
C ARG A 290 -22.06 -9.33 -23.30
N MET A 291 -22.65 -8.46 -24.11
CA MET A 291 -24.11 -8.46 -24.30
C MET A 291 -24.57 -9.83 -24.76
N GLN A 292 -23.87 -10.45 -25.72
CA GLN A 292 -24.15 -11.83 -26.15
C GLN A 292 -24.01 -12.89 -25.04
N ARG A 293 -23.23 -12.65 -23.98
CA ARG A 293 -23.10 -13.54 -22.83
C ARG A 293 -24.21 -13.34 -21.81
N ASP A 294 -24.64 -12.10 -21.57
CA ASP A 294 -25.75 -11.80 -20.66
C ASP A 294 -27.09 -12.25 -21.29
N THR A 295 -27.30 -12.08 -22.61
CA THR A 295 -28.49 -12.62 -23.30
C THR A 295 -28.54 -14.15 -23.34
N ARG A 296 -27.39 -14.84 -23.21
CA ARG A 296 -27.32 -16.32 -23.08
C ARG A 296 -27.51 -16.83 -21.66
N ARG A 297 -27.53 -15.95 -20.65
CA ARG A 297 -27.78 -16.31 -19.24
C ARG A 297 -29.24 -16.10 -18.85
N GLU A 298 -29.98 -15.34 -19.65
CA GLU A 298 -31.40 -15.02 -19.45
C GLU A 298 -32.34 -15.83 -20.37
N GLY A 299 -31.82 -16.67 -21.26
CA GLY A 299 -32.58 -17.60 -22.11
C GLY A 299 -32.10 -19.02 -21.93
#